data_AF-A0A9R0YEM8-F1
#
_entry.id   AF-A0A9R0YEM8-F1
#
_cell.length_a   1.000
_cell.length_b   1.000
_cell.length_c   1.000
_cell.angle_alpha   90.00
_cell.angle_beta   90.00
_cell.angle_gamma   90.00
#
_symmetry.space_group_name_H-M   'P 1'
#
loop_
_entity.id
_entity.type
_entity.pdbx_description
1 polymer ?
#
loop_
_entity_poly.entity_id
_entity_poly.type
_entity_poly.pdbx_seq_one_letter_code
_entity_poly.pdbx_strand_id
1 'polypeptide(L)' 'MSKPLGPKNHGLSTYEKECLAILMAIEQWRPYLHTDEFLIRTDQCSLVHLDDQRLSTVWQQKVFTKLLGLRYKIFYRS' A
#
# COMPACT_ATOMS: atom_id res chain seq x y z
N MET A 1 4.30 -0.17 17.82
CA MET A 1 4.61 -1.61 17.88
C MET A 1 4.47 -2.20 16.48
N SER A 2 5.54 -2.19 15.67
CA SER A 2 5.51 -2.78 14.33
C SER A 2 5.59 -4.30 14.45
N LYS A 3 4.56 -5.01 13.99
CA LYS A 3 4.57 -6.48 13.95
C LYS A 3 5.60 -6.94 12.90
N PRO A 4 6.57 -7.79 13.27
CA PRO A 4 7.48 -8.38 12.29
C PRO A 4 6.66 -9.24 11.31
N LEU A 5 6.83 -8.96 10.02
CA LEU A 5 6.26 -9.77 8.94
C LEU A 5 6.86 -11.18 9.05
N GLY A 6 6.00 -12.21 9.12
CA GLY A 6 6.42 -13.58 9.40
C GLY A 6 7.36 -14.19 8.35
N PRO A 7 7.97 -15.36 8.64
CA PRO A 7 9.05 -15.98 7.86
C PRO A 7 8.70 -16.33 6.40
N LYS A 8 7.42 -16.24 6.01
CA LYS A 8 6.95 -16.42 4.62
C LYS A 8 7.33 -15.28 3.68
N ASN A 9 7.83 -14.15 4.20
CA ASN A 9 8.12 -12.96 3.39
C ASN A 9 9.62 -12.78 3.03
N HIS A 10 10.48 -13.76 3.31
CA HIS A 10 11.92 -13.67 3.03
C HIS A 10 12.25 -13.59 1.52
N GLY A 11 11.39 -14.10 0.64
CA GLY A 11 11.58 -14.01 -0.81
C GLY A 11 11.01 -12.75 -1.48
N LEU A 12 10.31 -11.90 -0.71
CA LEU A 12 9.68 -10.69 -1.26
C LEU A 12 10.69 -9.55 -1.32
N SER A 13 10.73 -8.90 -2.48
CA SER A 13 11.47 -7.66 -2.66
C SER A 13 10.97 -6.57 -1.71
N THR A 14 11.79 -5.55 -1.44
CA THR A 14 11.37 -4.38 -0.64
C THR A 14 10.04 -3.80 -1.16
N TYR A 15 9.86 -3.83 -2.49
CA TYR A 15 8.61 -3.43 -3.14
C TYR A 15 7.38 -4.21 -2.72
N GLU A 16 7.47 -5.52 -2.74
CA GLU A 16 6.33 -6.37 -2.41
C GLU A 16 6.00 -6.32 -0.91
N LYS A 17 7.00 -6.10 -0.07
CA LYS A 17 6.82 -5.91 1.38
C LYS A 17 6.06 -4.61 1.68
N GLU A 18 6.42 -3.51 1.03
CA GLU A 18 5.71 -2.23 1.17
C GLU A 18 4.27 -2.34 0.66
N CYS A 19 4.06 -2.96 -0.50
CA CYS A 19 2.71 -3.24 -1.02
C CYS A 19 1.87 -4.05 -0.04
N LEU A 20 2.44 -5.11 0.54
CA LEU A 20 1.74 -5.94 1.52
C LEU A 20 1.43 -5.17 2.80
N ALA A 21 2.35 -4.33 3.29
CA ALA A 21 2.11 -3.48 4.44
C ALA A 21 0.93 -2.53 4.22
N ILE A 22 0.86 -1.90 3.04
CA ILE A 22 -0.27 -1.04 2.64
C ILE A 22 -1.57 -1.84 2.61
N LEU A 23 -1.57 -3.02 1.98
CA LEU A 23 -2.76 -3.89 1.90
C LEU A 23 -3.28 -4.27 3.29
N MET A 24 -2.38 -4.70 4.18
CA MET A 24 -2.72 -5.09 5.55
C MET A 24 -3.23 -3.90 6.36
N ALA A 25 -2.63 -2.72 6.20
CA ALA A 25 -3.08 -1.51 6.86
C ALA A 25 -4.50 -1.12 6.38
N ILE A 26 -4.75 -1.10 5.07
CA ILE A 26 -6.09 -0.79 4.55
C ILE A 26 -7.12 -1.79 5.07
N GLU A 27 -6.80 -3.08 5.11
CA GLU A 27 -7.73 -4.11 5.60
C GLU A 27 -8.04 -3.96 7.09
N GLN A 28 -7.01 -3.69 7.91
CA GLN A 28 -7.19 -3.50 9.34
C GLN A 28 -7.97 -2.23 9.67
N TRP A 29 -7.73 -1.13 8.93
CA TRP A 29 -8.30 0.18 9.21
C TRP A 29 -9.51 0.52 8.32
N ARG A 30 -9.92 -0.37 7.42
CA ARG A 30 -11.03 -0.18 6.45
C ARG A 30 -12.26 0.53 7.01
N PRO A 31 -12.84 0.14 8.16
CA PRO A 31 -14.03 0.80 8.69
C PRO A 31 -13.80 2.28 9.04
N TYR A 32 -12.57 2.69 9.33
CA TYR A 32 -12.21 4.08 9.64
C TYR A 32 -11.82 4.89 8.39
N LEU A 33 -11.25 4.23 7.38
CA LEU A 33 -10.75 4.87 6.16
C LEU A 33 -11.86 5.30 5.18
N HIS A 34 -13.08 4.77 5.34
CA HIS A 34 -14.22 5.18 4.52
C HIS A 34 -14.79 6.54 4.91
N THR A 35 -14.54 7.00 6.13
CA THR A 35 -15.18 8.21 6.68
C THR A 35 -14.41 9.48 6.31
N ASP A 36 -13.09 9.41 6.15
CA ASP A 36 -12.25 10.60 5.93
C ASP A 36 -11.06 10.32 4.98
N GLU A 37 -10.46 11.38 4.46
CA GLU A 37 -9.24 11.29 3.65
C GLU A 37 -8.05 10.89 4.53
N PHE A 38 -7.24 9.94 4.07
CA PHE A 38 -6.04 9.51 4.78
C PHE A 38 -4.77 9.61 3.95
N LEU A 39 -3.64 9.63 4.66
CA LEU A 39 -2.32 9.77 4.09
C LEU A 39 -1.59 8.43 4.10
N ILE A 40 -1.14 7.97 2.93
CA ILE A 40 -0.24 6.84 2.80
C ILE A 40 1.17 7.39 2.63
N ARG A 41 2.02 7.24 3.65
CA ARG A 41 3.44 7.56 3.55
C ARG A 41 4.21 6.29 3.22
N THR A 42 4.95 6.32 2.12
CA THR A 42 5.80 5.21 1.67
C THR A 42 7.20 5.73 1.37
N ASP A 43 8.20 4.92 1.63
CA ASP A 43 9.60 5.15 1.26
C ASP A 43 9.92 4.63 -0.16
N GLN A 44 8.88 4.37 -0.96
CA GLN A 44 9.00 3.82 -2.29
C GLN A 44 8.35 4.68 -3.37
N CYS A 45 9.20 5.30 -4.20
CA CYS A 45 8.78 6.18 -5.30
C CYS A 45 7.80 5.52 -6.28
N SER A 46 7.93 4.22 -6.52
CA SER A 46 7.09 3.47 -7.46
C SER A 46 5.61 3.42 -7.05
N LEU A 47 5.32 3.55 -5.76
CA LEU A 47 3.95 3.52 -5.22
C LEU A 47 3.25 4.89 -5.28
N VAL A 48 4.00 5.98 -5.49
CA VAL A 48 3.46 7.35 -5.60
C VAL A 48 2.64 7.51 -6.88
N HIS A 49 3.06 6.85 -7.95
CA HIS A 49 2.47 6.96 -9.28
C HIS A 49 1.54 5.77 -9.59
N LEU A 50 0.84 5.24 -8.58
CA LEU A 50 -0.08 4.11 -8.73
C LEU A 50 -1.18 4.35 -9.80
N ASP A 51 -1.54 5.62 -10.04
CA ASP A 51 -2.56 6.03 -11.02
C ASP A 51 -1.99 6.23 -12.44
N ASP A 52 -0.71 6.58 -12.55
CA ASP A 52 -0.03 6.95 -13.82
C ASP A 52 0.71 5.74 -14.44
N GLN A 53 1.22 4.86 -13.59
CA GLN A 53 1.89 3.65 -14.05
C GLN A 53 0.84 2.62 -14.48
N ARG A 54 0.80 2.31 -15.79
CA ARG A 54 0.20 1.06 -16.32
C ARG A 54 0.49 -0.06 -15.32
N LEU A 55 -0.54 -0.51 -14.59
CA LEU A 55 -0.46 -1.44 -13.46
C LEU A 55 0.25 -2.74 -13.88
N SER A 56 1.58 -2.72 -13.83
CA SER A 56 2.44 -3.69 -14.50
C SER A 56 2.65 -4.94 -13.66
N THR A 57 2.52 -4.79 -12.34
CA THR A 57 2.69 -5.89 -11.38
C THR A 57 1.38 -6.25 -10.69
N VAL A 58 1.21 -7.54 -10.41
CA VAL A 58 0.06 -8.08 -9.69
C VAL A 58 -0.14 -7.41 -8.33
N TRP A 59 0.94 -7.00 -7.67
CA TRP A 59 0.88 -6.30 -6.37
C TRP A 59 0.32 -4.88 -6.50
N GLN A 60 0.70 -4.12 -7.54
CA GLN A 60 0.09 -2.82 -7.83
C GLN A 60 -1.41 -2.94 -8.02
N GLN A 61 -1.84 -3.92 -8.83
CA GLN A 61 -3.27 -4.15 -9.10
C GLN A 61 -4.04 -4.47 -7.82
N LYS A 62 -3.46 -5.29 -6.93
CA LYS A 62 -4.08 -5.59 -5.62
C LYS A 62 -4.22 -4.36 -4.74
N VAL A 63 -3.14 -3.58 -4.58
CA VAL A 63 -3.14 -2.34 -3.78
C VAL A 63 -4.15 -1.35 -4.35
N PHE A 64 -4.10 -1.11 -5.65
CA PHE A 64 -5.03 -0.23 -6.35
C PHE A 64 -6.49 -0.66 -6.15
N THR A 65 -6.81 -1.95 -6.31
CA THR A 65 -8.17 -2.46 -6.12
C THR A 65 -8.68 -2.27 -4.70
N LYS A 66 -7.81 -2.38 -3.68
CA LYS A 66 -8.18 -2.14 -2.28
C LYS A 66 -8.36 -0.65 -1.97
N LEU A 67 -7.68 0.21 -2.71
CA LEU A 67 -7.76 1.67 -2.60
C LEU A 67 -8.90 2.28 -3.41
N LEU A 68 -9.48 1.55 -4.37
CA LEU A 68 -10.64 2.00 -5.13
C LEU A 68 -11.80 2.34 -4.18
N GLY A 69 -12.36 3.54 -4.37
CA GLY A 69 -13.48 4.04 -3.57
C GLY A 69 -13.08 4.62 -2.20
N LEU A 70 -11.80 4.63 -1.86
CA LEU A 70 -11.27 5.34 -0.69
C LEU A 70 -10.72 6.71 -1.09
N ARG A 71 -10.78 7.67 -0.16
CA ARG A 71 -10.14 8.99 -0.32
C ARG A 71 -8.76 8.94 0.30
N TYR A 72 -7.71 8.98 -0.51
CA TYR A 72 -6.34 8.87 -0.03
C TYR A 72 -5.37 9.76 -0.81
N LYS A 73 -4.26 10.09 -0.17
CA LYS A 73 -3.10 10.73 -0.80
C LYS A 73 -1.84 9.95 -0.48
N ILE A 74 -1.04 9.66 -1.51
CA ILE A 74 0.24 8.97 -1.35
C ILE A 74 1.37 9.99 -1.35
N PHE A 75 2.21 9.95 -0.33
CA PHE A 75 3.40 10.79 -0.23
C PHE A 75 4.65 9.93 -0.12
N TYR A 76 5.61 10.22 -0.99
CA TYR A 76 6.96 9.71 -0.83
C TYR A 76 7.65 10.43 0.32
N ARG A 77 8.20 9.67 1.26
CA ARG A 77 9.13 10.20 2.25
C ARG A 77 10.54 9.77 1.84
N SER A 78 11.31 10.74 1.36
CA SER A 78 12.76 10.58 1.12
C SER A 78 13.55 10.56 2.42
#